data_AF-A0A0C9ZB42-F1
#
_entry.id   AF-A0A0C9ZB42-F1
#
_cell.length_a   1.000
_cell.length_b   1.000
_cell.length_c   1.000
_cell.angle_alpha   90.00
_cell.angle_beta   90.00
_cell.angle_gamma   90.00
#
_symmetry.space_group_name_H-M   'P 1'
#
loop_
_entity.id
_entity.type
_entity.pdbx_description
1 polymer ?
#
loop_
_entity_poly.entity_id
_entity_poly.type
_entity_poly.pdbx_seq_one_letter_code
_entity_poly.pdbx_strand_id
1 'polypeptide(L)'
;NFRSRVKNSPSLLLPPALEIVPAVGKFHLAAHKLSCFPRYSLNFIKGAGHLDGEILETLWAPFNKISPTARSMTQAHRQEVYDDHMRDSNWKKLVGVVPSLLKKYKNSSRCLEEMNQAYEQLTAVLDPDKVAGWELDALRAEADRGEALDIYLLKGDKAPTFHEAWLQLMKNPKSPSGNVGSVAWLAEGIGIEDSQDQLRSEIQQLPNPMSTRQEVKISEKRQRLSSRIEKLHSNGQAFCKEHEDREFWDDDDEGDWEAPEEEVEGLASELMSIWMPSSIGAATLTELGLHDLLKEERELRIGQANDCLDQLRTDLGNKAMLYRQNFRAANSTREGTRTKKEIQKVVARVNKHVRSYQRARQAILRLDPEANMAEKYQEILPEDLVVSKEVTEENRFGQGTSKLAWFWVMDGGKSQLNVEAGGMMEECKCILIPYILLKVWYSLQNQLAQSQG
;
A
#
# COMPACT_ATOMS: atom_id res chain seq x y z
N ASN A 1 7.49 -9.33 35.60
CA ASN A 1 7.77 -10.28 36.70
C ASN A 1 9.24 -10.72 36.81
N PHE A 2 10.11 -10.47 35.82
CA PHE A 2 11.51 -10.93 35.86
C PHE A 2 12.29 -10.50 37.12
N ARG A 3 12.34 -9.20 37.43
CA ARG A 3 13.07 -8.68 38.60
C ARG A 3 12.57 -9.25 39.93
N SER A 4 11.26 -9.46 40.07
CA SER A 4 10.66 -10.08 41.26
C SER A 4 11.10 -11.54 41.41
N ARG A 5 11.09 -12.31 40.33
CA ARG A 5 11.58 -13.70 40.33
C ARG A 5 13.06 -13.81 40.68
N VAL A 6 13.90 -12.90 40.18
CA VAL A 6 15.33 -12.90 40.53
C VAL A 6 15.53 -12.55 42.02
N LYS A 7 14.82 -11.55 42.54
CA LYS A 7 14.87 -11.22 43.98
C LYS A 7 14.44 -12.37 44.89
N ASN A 8 13.51 -13.21 44.43
CA ASN A 8 13.03 -14.36 45.19
C ASN A 8 13.96 -15.58 45.11
N SER A 9 15.00 -15.53 44.25
CA SER A 9 15.96 -16.62 44.13
C SER A 9 17.14 -16.41 45.08
N PRO A 10 17.52 -17.41 45.89
CA PRO A 10 18.68 -17.30 46.77
C PRO A 10 20.02 -17.34 46.01
N SER A 11 20.03 -17.75 44.73
CA SER A 11 21.24 -17.99 43.94
C SER A 11 21.47 -16.98 42.80
N LEU A 12 20.50 -16.12 42.49
CA LEU A 12 20.59 -15.18 41.37
C LEU A 12 20.73 -13.76 41.89
N LEU A 13 21.76 -13.06 41.43
CA LEU A 13 22.00 -11.65 41.73
C LEU A 13 21.99 -10.84 40.43
N LEU A 14 21.26 -9.74 40.42
CA LEU A 14 21.30 -8.76 39.34
C LEU A 14 22.25 -7.64 39.73
N PRO A 15 23.35 -7.40 38.98
CA PRO A 15 24.21 -6.26 39.22
C PRO A 15 23.39 -4.96 39.16
N PRO A 16 23.58 -4.02 40.11
CA PRO A 16 22.79 -2.79 40.15
C PRO A 16 23.02 -1.90 38.92
N ALA A 17 24.19 -2.01 38.28
CA ALA A 17 24.53 -1.29 37.05
C ALA A 17 24.02 -1.98 35.77
N LEU A 18 23.38 -3.16 35.84
CA LEU A 18 22.91 -3.87 34.66
C LEU A 18 21.63 -3.22 34.13
N GLU A 19 21.72 -2.57 32.97
CA GLU A 19 20.57 -2.11 32.22
C GLU A 19 19.89 -3.29 31.52
N ILE A 20 18.59 -3.45 31.75
CA ILE A 20 17.78 -4.49 31.10
C ILE A 20 16.78 -3.81 30.21
N VAL A 21 16.95 -4.01 28.92
CA VAL A 21 16.04 -3.53 27.89
C VAL A 21 15.09 -4.67 27.51
N PRO A 22 13.77 -4.53 27.74
CA PRO A 22 12.79 -5.49 27.23
C PRO A 22 12.68 -5.36 25.71
N ALA A 23 12.64 -6.50 25.02
CA ALA A 23 12.39 -6.58 23.60
C ALA A 23 11.41 -7.72 23.30
N VAL A 24 10.68 -7.60 22.20
CA VAL A 24 9.81 -8.66 21.68
C VAL A 24 10.36 -9.09 20.33
N GLY A 25 10.40 -10.40 20.08
CA GLY A 25 10.78 -10.95 18.79
C GLY A 25 9.92 -10.37 17.66
N LYS A 26 10.51 -10.15 16.49
CA LYS A 26 9.88 -9.44 15.37
C LYS A 26 8.58 -10.09 14.92
N PHE A 27 8.48 -11.42 15.00
CA PHE A 27 7.27 -12.14 14.62
C PHE A 27 6.15 -11.87 15.61
N HIS A 28 6.43 -11.98 16.90
CA HIS A 28 5.45 -11.76 17.96
C HIS A 28 5.01 -10.30 18.07
N LEU A 29 5.93 -9.36 17.83
CA LEU A 29 5.65 -7.94 17.95
C LEU A 29 4.59 -7.46 16.95
N ALA A 30 4.48 -8.09 15.77
CA ALA A 30 3.47 -7.75 14.78
C ALA A 30 2.04 -7.96 15.31
N ALA A 31 1.82 -8.96 16.18
CA ALA A 31 0.52 -9.26 16.77
C ALA A 31 0.21 -8.45 18.05
N HIS A 32 1.07 -7.49 18.42
CA HIS A 32 0.85 -6.61 19.56
C HIS A 32 0.16 -5.30 19.15
N LYS A 33 -0.35 -4.56 20.15
CA LYS A 33 -0.85 -3.19 19.95
C LYS A 33 0.23 -2.27 19.38
N LEU A 34 -0.17 -1.29 18.57
CA LEU A 34 0.74 -0.40 17.83
C LEU A 34 1.80 0.29 18.69
N SER A 35 1.41 0.77 19.89
CA SER A 35 2.33 1.40 20.83
C SER A 35 3.50 0.50 21.25
N CYS A 36 3.39 -0.82 21.13
CA CYS A 36 4.47 -1.74 21.46
C CYS A 36 5.57 -1.76 20.41
N PHE A 37 5.26 -1.45 19.14
CA PHE A 37 6.22 -1.51 18.04
C PHE A 37 7.46 -0.64 18.29
N PRO A 38 7.35 0.68 18.54
CA PRO A 38 8.52 1.52 18.78
C PRO A 38 9.21 1.21 20.11
N ARG A 39 8.43 0.79 21.11
CA ARG A 39 8.92 0.60 22.49
C ARG A 39 9.74 -0.68 22.66
N TYR A 40 9.39 -1.75 21.94
CA TYR A 40 9.93 -3.09 22.15
C TYR A 40 10.53 -3.75 20.90
N SER A 41 10.49 -3.09 19.73
CA SER A 41 11.15 -3.64 18.54
C SER A 41 12.65 -3.66 18.71
N LEU A 42 13.24 -4.81 18.38
CA LEU A 42 14.67 -5.03 18.30
C LEU A 42 15.37 -4.07 17.32
N ASN A 43 14.63 -3.55 16.34
CA ASN A 43 15.15 -2.53 15.44
C ASN A 43 15.58 -1.28 16.22
N PHE A 44 14.80 -0.82 17.20
CA PHE A 44 15.08 0.42 17.95
C PHE A 44 16.03 0.25 19.14
N ILE A 45 16.68 -0.91 19.27
CA ILE A 45 17.59 -1.19 20.38
C ILE A 45 19.02 -1.09 19.89
N LYS A 46 19.73 -0.05 20.36
CA LYS A 46 21.15 0.10 20.09
C LYS A 46 21.93 -1.13 20.56
N GLY A 47 22.80 -1.64 19.69
CA GLY A 47 23.61 -2.81 19.97
C GLY A 47 22.89 -4.16 19.82
N ALA A 48 21.57 -4.19 19.61
CA ALA A 48 20.89 -5.44 19.25
C ALA A 48 21.31 -5.92 17.85
N GLY A 49 21.58 -4.99 16.93
CA GLY A 49 21.91 -5.34 15.54
C GLY A 49 20.72 -5.91 14.79
N HIS A 50 20.95 -6.43 13.58
CA HIS A 50 19.88 -6.99 12.75
C HIS A 50 19.58 -8.44 13.13
N LEU A 51 18.74 -8.62 14.14
CA LEU A 51 18.28 -9.93 14.61
C LEU A 51 16.75 -9.99 14.71
N ASP A 52 16.20 -11.19 14.55
CA ASP A 52 14.75 -11.45 14.59
C ASP A 52 14.22 -11.60 16.02
N GLY A 53 15.04 -12.11 16.93
CA GLY A 53 14.62 -12.44 18.29
C GLY A 53 13.84 -13.76 18.41
N GLU A 54 13.83 -14.60 17.36
CA GLU A 54 12.99 -15.82 17.23
C GLU A 54 13.86 -17.10 17.24
N ILE A 55 14.95 -17.08 18.01
CA ILE A 55 15.96 -18.15 17.97
C ILE A 55 15.40 -19.48 18.50
N LEU A 56 14.46 -19.46 19.45
CA LEU A 56 13.95 -20.70 20.04
C LEU A 56 13.08 -21.47 19.03
N GLU A 57 12.23 -20.75 18.32
CA GLU A 57 11.25 -21.24 17.36
C GLU A 57 11.94 -21.77 16.10
N THR A 58 12.99 -21.08 15.63
CA THR A 58 13.78 -21.52 14.47
C THR A 58 14.53 -22.84 14.73
N LEU A 59 14.89 -23.13 15.99
CA LEU A 59 15.50 -24.40 16.37
C LEU A 59 14.52 -25.58 16.39
N TRP A 60 13.21 -25.33 16.40
CA TRP A 60 12.22 -26.41 16.33
C TRP A 60 12.19 -27.09 14.97
N ALA A 61 12.52 -26.41 13.87
CA ALA A 61 12.51 -27.03 12.53
C ALA A 61 13.40 -28.29 12.43
N PRO A 62 14.69 -28.27 12.84
CA PRO A 62 15.49 -29.48 12.92
C PRO A 62 14.99 -30.46 14.00
N PHE A 63 14.43 -29.98 15.11
CA PHE A 63 13.90 -30.82 16.19
C PHE A 63 12.59 -31.55 15.84
N ASN A 64 11.79 -31.00 14.94
CA ASN A 64 10.57 -31.62 14.44
C ASN A 64 10.87 -32.90 13.66
N LYS A 65 12.07 -33.01 13.07
CA LYS A 65 12.50 -34.22 12.33
C LYS A 65 12.75 -35.41 13.25
N ILE A 66 13.17 -35.17 14.49
CA ILE A 66 13.48 -36.23 15.46
C ILE A 66 12.24 -36.63 16.29
N SER A 67 11.23 -35.77 16.31
CA SER A 67 10.02 -35.94 17.11
C SER A 67 9.23 -37.22 16.82
N PRO A 68 9.06 -37.69 15.56
CA PRO A 68 8.41 -38.96 15.28
C PRO A 68 9.14 -40.16 15.89
N THR A 69 10.47 -40.19 15.80
CA THR A 69 11.30 -41.27 16.33
C THR A 69 11.32 -41.27 17.85
N ALA A 70 11.32 -40.08 18.47
CA ALA A 70 11.28 -39.91 19.92
C ALA A 70 9.95 -40.36 20.57
N ARG A 71 8.87 -40.48 19.78
CA ARG A 71 7.51 -40.74 20.30
C ARG A 71 7.35 -42.15 20.87
N SER A 72 7.97 -43.15 20.26
CA SER A 72 7.90 -44.56 20.70
C SER A 72 8.92 -44.93 21.78
N MET A 73 9.85 -44.02 22.09
CA MET A 73 10.90 -44.24 23.08
C MET A 73 10.37 -44.14 24.52
N THR A 74 11.01 -44.88 25.43
CA THR A 74 10.81 -44.71 26.87
C THR A 74 11.21 -43.30 27.30
N GLN A 75 10.70 -42.82 28.44
CA GLN A 75 10.95 -41.45 28.90
C GLN A 75 12.45 -41.15 29.05
N ALA A 76 13.21 -42.06 29.67
CA ALA A 76 14.65 -41.89 29.87
C ALA A 76 15.39 -41.81 28.52
N HIS A 77 15.10 -42.74 27.61
CA HIS A 77 15.75 -42.77 26.31
C HIS A 77 15.38 -41.56 25.43
N ARG A 78 14.12 -41.11 25.51
CA ARG A 78 13.65 -39.88 24.84
C ARG A 78 14.45 -38.66 25.30
N GLN A 79 14.69 -38.54 26.60
CA GLN A 79 15.47 -37.44 27.16
C GLN A 79 16.91 -37.45 26.65
N GLU A 80 17.57 -38.62 26.67
CA GLU A 80 18.94 -38.76 26.15
C GLU A 80 19.04 -38.37 24.67
N VAL A 81 18.10 -38.82 23.83
CA VAL A 81 18.06 -38.48 22.41
C VAL A 81 17.87 -36.98 22.20
N TYR A 82 16.98 -36.34 22.95
CA TYR A 82 16.81 -34.88 22.88
C TYR A 82 18.06 -34.13 23.33
N ASP A 83 18.67 -34.52 24.44
CA ASP A 83 19.89 -33.90 24.96
C ASP A 83 21.05 -34.05 23.96
N ASP A 84 21.18 -35.21 23.30
CA ASP A 84 22.23 -35.45 22.29
C ASP A 84 22.04 -34.54 21.06
N HIS A 85 20.82 -34.44 20.53
CA HIS A 85 20.53 -33.54 19.42
C HIS A 85 20.71 -32.06 19.77
N MET A 86 20.33 -31.65 20.99
CA MET A 86 20.58 -30.28 21.47
C MET A 86 22.09 -30.03 21.62
N ARG A 87 22.85 -31.01 22.11
CA ARG A 87 24.32 -30.92 22.25
C ARG A 87 25.01 -30.84 20.90
N ASP A 88 24.62 -31.65 19.93
CA ASP A 88 25.12 -31.59 18.55
C ASP A 88 24.83 -30.22 17.92
N SER A 89 23.62 -29.67 18.11
CA SER A 89 23.28 -28.32 17.65
C SER A 89 24.20 -27.26 18.28
N ASN A 90 24.43 -27.33 19.59
CA ASN A 90 25.33 -26.41 20.29
C ASN A 90 26.78 -26.56 19.81
N TRP A 91 27.25 -27.79 19.62
CA TRP A 91 28.58 -28.07 19.07
C TRP A 91 28.77 -27.48 17.68
N LYS A 92 27.81 -27.72 16.77
CA LYS A 92 27.82 -27.14 15.41
C LYS A 92 27.85 -25.61 15.43
N LYS A 93 27.14 -24.97 16.35
CA LYS A 93 27.19 -23.51 16.54
C LYS A 93 28.58 -23.06 16.99
N LEU A 94 29.18 -23.76 17.96
CA LEU A 94 30.51 -23.43 18.48
C LEU A 94 31.58 -23.54 17.39
N VAL A 95 31.63 -24.64 16.65
CA VAL A 95 32.63 -24.83 15.58
C VAL A 95 32.35 -23.94 14.35
N GLY A 96 31.08 -23.65 14.09
CA GLY A 96 30.63 -22.85 12.95
C GLY A 96 30.63 -21.34 13.19
N VAL A 97 30.99 -20.88 14.40
CA VAL A 97 30.82 -19.47 14.78
C VAL A 97 31.67 -18.54 13.91
N VAL A 98 32.94 -18.87 13.70
CA VAL A 98 33.89 -18.03 12.93
C VAL A 98 33.43 -17.85 11.48
N PRO A 99 33.21 -18.91 10.67
CA PRO A 99 32.75 -18.74 9.29
C PRO A 99 31.37 -18.07 9.20
N SER A 100 30.48 -18.33 10.16
CA SER A 100 29.16 -17.68 10.23
C SER A 100 29.29 -16.17 10.46
N LEU A 101 30.14 -15.75 11.40
CA LEU A 101 30.41 -14.33 11.68
C LEU A 101 31.04 -13.63 10.48
N LEU A 102 32.01 -14.25 9.79
CA LEU A 102 32.61 -13.67 8.59
C LEU A 102 31.59 -13.45 7.47
N LYS A 103 30.69 -14.42 7.26
CA LYS A 103 29.61 -14.30 6.28
C LYS A 103 28.62 -13.19 6.67
N LYS A 104 28.22 -13.15 7.94
CA LYS A 104 27.32 -12.11 8.47
C LYS A 104 27.94 -10.72 8.36
N TYR A 105 29.23 -10.58 8.66
CA TYR A 105 29.96 -9.32 8.52
C TYR A 105 29.93 -8.79 7.08
N LYS A 106 30.33 -9.61 6.10
CA LYS A 106 30.29 -9.24 4.67
C LYS A 106 28.89 -8.79 4.22
N ASN A 107 27.86 -9.54 4.64
CA ASN A 107 26.48 -9.19 4.34
C ASN A 107 26.07 -7.86 4.99
N SER A 108 26.46 -7.63 6.23
CA SER A 108 26.17 -6.40 6.97
C SER A 108 26.86 -5.19 6.36
N SER A 109 28.11 -5.33 5.91
CA SER A 109 28.84 -4.24 5.24
C SER A 109 28.14 -3.81 3.96
N ARG A 110 27.70 -4.77 3.13
CA ARG A 110 26.92 -4.45 1.92
C ARG A 110 25.59 -3.77 2.26
N CYS A 111 24.84 -4.31 3.24
CA CYS A 111 23.55 -3.71 3.62
C CYS A 111 23.73 -2.30 4.18
N LEU A 112 24.83 -2.03 4.91
CA LEU A 112 25.13 -0.69 5.42
C LEU A 112 25.35 0.30 4.27
N GLU A 113 26.10 -0.07 3.24
CA GLU A 113 26.33 0.78 2.07
C GLU A 113 25.02 1.12 1.34
N GLU A 114 24.19 0.11 1.07
CA GLU A 114 22.90 0.30 0.41
C GLU A 114 21.93 1.16 1.24
N MET A 115 21.93 0.99 2.57
CA MET A 115 21.10 1.80 3.47
C MET A 115 21.60 3.24 3.61
N ASN A 116 22.91 3.47 3.60
CA ASN A 116 23.47 4.82 3.61
C ASN A 116 23.09 5.58 2.34
N GLN A 117 23.18 4.94 1.17
CA GLN A 117 22.73 5.56 -0.08
C GLN A 117 21.25 5.95 -0.03
N ALA A 118 20.38 5.07 0.49
CA ALA A 118 18.96 5.38 0.65
C ALA A 118 18.72 6.52 1.66
N TYR A 119 19.49 6.56 2.76
CA TYR A 119 19.45 7.62 3.75
C TYR A 119 19.86 8.97 3.17
N GLU A 120 20.96 9.02 2.41
CA GLU A 120 21.47 10.24 1.78
C GLU A 120 20.50 10.78 0.73
N GLN A 121 19.98 9.90 -0.15
CA GLN A 121 18.98 10.27 -1.15
C GLN A 121 17.74 10.91 -0.52
N LEU A 122 17.32 10.38 0.62
CA LEU A 122 16.14 10.88 1.32
C LEU A 122 16.45 12.20 2.05
N THR A 123 17.58 12.26 2.76
CA THR A 123 18.01 13.47 3.48
C THR A 123 18.22 14.65 2.53
N ALA A 124 18.67 14.41 1.29
CA ALA A 124 18.88 15.43 0.28
C ALA A 124 17.59 16.17 -0.16
N VAL A 125 16.42 15.54 0.00
CA VAL A 125 15.11 16.13 -0.36
C VAL A 125 14.49 16.88 0.83
N LEU A 126 15.01 16.66 2.04
CA LEU A 126 14.46 17.20 3.27
C LEU A 126 15.09 18.54 3.68
N ASP A 127 14.31 19.31 4.44
CA ASP A 127 14.78 20.54 5.08
C ASP A 127 15.85 20.22 6.14
N PRO A 128 17.09 20.72 5.99
CA PRO A 128 18.21 20.41 6.90
C PRO A 128 17.92 20.74 8.37
N ASP A 129 17.20 21.83 8.65
CA ASP A 129 16.91 22.26 10.02
C ASP A 129 15.98 21.26 10.72
N LYS A 130 15.05 20.67 9.96
CA LYS A 130 14.13 19.66 10.48
C LYS A 130 14.79 18.30 10.64
N VAL A 131 15.74 17.96 9.77
CA VAL A 131 16.56 16.75 9.93
C VAL A 131 17.33 16.84 11.24
N ALA A 132 17.99 17.98 11.51
CA ALA A 132 18.73 18.20 12.76
C ALA A 132 17.81 18.14 14.01
N GLY A 133 16.62 18.74 13.94
CA GLY A 133 15.63 18.65 15.03
C GLY A 133 15.22 17.20 15.31
N TRP A 134 14.97 16.42 14.27
CA TRP A 134 14.60 15.02 14.39
C TRP A 134 15.71 14.12 14.91
N GLU A 135 16.95 14.36 14.51
CA GLU A 135 18.10 13.63 15.04
C GLU A 135 18.22 13.85 16.55
N LEU A 136 18.00 15.08 17.01
CA LEU A 136 17.99 15.42 18.43
C LEU A 136 16.84 14.71 19.17
N ASP A 137 15.63 14.73 18.62
CA ASP A 137 14.47 14.07 19.22
C ASP A 137 14.61 12.55 19.23
N ALA A 138 15.21 11.97 18.18
CA ALA A 138 15.55 10.55 18.11
C ALA A 138 16.56 10.16 19.20
N LEU A 139 17.60 10.99 19.42
CA LEU A 139 18.58 10.76 20.48
C LEU A 139 17.94 10.85 21.88
N ARG A 140 17.05 11.82 22.10
CA ARG A 140 16.29 11.95 23.36
C ARG A 140 15.39 10.75 23.59
N ALA A 141 14.62 10.36 22.58
CA ALA A 141 13.72 9.21 22.66
C ALA A 141 14.47 7.89 22.91
N GLU A 142 15.66 7.74 22.33
CA GLU A 142 16.53 6.58 22.56
C GLU A 142 17.08 6.53 23.99
N ALA A 143 17.34 7.68 24.61
CA ALA A 143 17.79 7.79 26.00
C ALA A 143 16.65 7.57 27.01
N ASP A 144 15.52 8.24 26.83
CA ASP A 144 14.39 8.21 27.77
C ASP A 144 13.59 6.90 27.64
N ARG A 145 13.52 6.35 26.43
CA ARG A 145 12.78 5.13 26.07
C ARG A 145 11.30 5.19 26.47
N GLY A 146 10.63 4.03 26.44
CA GLY A 146 9.21 3.94 26.77
C GLY A 146 8.38 4.79 25.83
N GLU A 147 7.53 5.67 26.39
CA GLU A 147 6.62 6.48 25.59
C GLU A 147 7.34 7.50 24.71
N ALA A 148 8.58 7.87 25.04
CA ALA A 148 9.38 8.76 24.20
C ALA A 148 9.67 8.15 22.82
N LEU A 149 9.68 6.82 22.69
CA LEU A 149 9.87 6.14 21.40
C LEU A 149 8.64 6.24 20.49
N ASP A 150 7.49 6.69 21.00
CA ASP A 150 6.28 6.88 20.19
C ASP A 150 6.44 7.96 19.11
N ILE A 151 7.55 8.70 19.08
CA ILE A 151 7.96 9.52 17.94
C ILE A 151 8.05 8.71 16.64
N TYR A 152 8.32 7.40 16.75
CA TYR A 152 8.33 6.44 15.65
C TYR A 152 6.95 5.78 15.47
N LEU A 153 5.85 6.45 15.81
CA LEU A 153 4.50 6.08 15.41
C LEU A 153 4.02 7.08 14.36
N LEU A 154 3.47 6.58 13.26
CA LEU A 154 2.94 7.41 12.19
C LEU A 154 1.68 8.04 12.73
N LYS A 155 1.73 9.35 12.94
CA LYS A 155 0.54 10.18 13.13
C LYS A 155 0.25 10.93 11.82
N GLY A 156 0.38 10.22 10.70
CA GLY A 156 0.02 10.76 9.39
C GLY A 156 -1.49 10.78 9.27
N ASP A 157 -2.04 11.96 9.04
CA ASP A 157 -3.44 12.10 8.63
C ASP A 157 -3.59 11.50 7.23
N LYS A 158 -4.66 10.73 7.03
CA LYS A 158 -4.93 10.13 5.73
C LYS A 158 -5.22 11.25 4.74
N ALA A 159 -4.62 11.15 3.55
CA ALA A 159 -5.00 12.05 2.46
C ALA A 159 -6.53 11.96 2.23
N PRO A 160 -7.19 13.08 1.88
CA PRO A 160 -8.64 13.12 1.78
C PRO A 160 -9.13 12.07 0.78
N THR A 161 -10.11 11.29 1.22
CA THR A 161 -10.78 10.26 0.41
C THR A 161 -11.71 10.89 -0.62
N PHE A 162 -12.17 10.11 -1.59
CA PHE A 162 -13.15 10.58 -2.58
C PHE A 162 -14.42 11.14 -1.91
N HIS A 163 -14.93 10.45 -0.90
CA HIS A 163 -16.16 10.86 -0.21
C HIS A 163 -15.94 12.07 0.70
N GLU A 164 -14.76 12.24 1.29
CA GLU A 164 -14.44 13.45 2.04
C GLU A 164 -14.31 14.67 1.12
N ALA A 165 -13.65 14.52 -0.04
CA ALA A 165 -13.58 15.56 -1.07
C ALA A 165 -14.98 15.92 -1.59
N TRP A 166 -15.81 14.91 -1.87
CA TRP A 166 -17.20 15.11 -2.27
C TRP A 166 -18.00 15.89 -1.21
N LEU A 167 -17.90 15.49 0.06
CA LEU A 167 -18.61 16.15 1.16
C LEU A 167 -18.14 17.60 1.36
N GLN A 168 -16.83 17.88 1.21
CA GLN A 168 -16.29 19.24 1.25
C GLN A 168 -16.85 20.10 0.12
N LEU A 169 -16.89 19.56 -1.10
CA LEU A 169 -17.42 20.25 -2.28
C LEU A 169 -18.94 20.47 -2.20
N MET A 170 -19.71 19.56 -1.60
CA MET A 170 -21.14 19.78 -1.37
C MET A 170 -21.42 20.87 -0.33
N LYS A 171 -20.56 21.02 0.67
CA LYS A 171 -20.70 22.08 1.69
C LYS A 171 -20.34 23.45 1.12
N ASN A 172 -19.30 23.51 0.28
CA ASN A 172 -18.79 24.73 -0.34
C ASN A 172 -18.66 24.52 -1.85
N PRO A 173 -19.77 24.54 -2.61
CA PRO A 173 -19.71 24.43 -4.06
C PRO A 173 -18.92 25.62 -4.62
N LYS A 174 -18.03 25.35 -5.57
CA LYS A 174 -17.20 26.39 -6.19
C LYS A 174 -17.93 26.98 -7.39
N SER A 175 -18.69 26.16 -8.11
CA SER A 175 -19.51 26.62 -9.22
C SER A 175 -20.86 27.20 -8.75
N PRO A 176 -21.38 28.25 -9.42
CA PRO A 176 -22.70 28.82 -9.13
C PRO A 176 -23.87 28.02 -9.74
N SER A 177 -23.67 26.77 -10.15
CA SER A 177 -24.60 26.10 -11.08
C SER A 177 -26.00 25.88 -10.48
N GLY A 178 -26.99 26.50 -11.10
CA GLY A 178 -28.41 26.30 -10.86
C GLY A 178 -28.86 24.88 -11.20
N ASN A 179 -29.77 24.36 -10.36
CA ASN A 179 -30.64 23.19 -10.55
C ASN A 179 -30.03 21.77 -10.69
N VAL A 180 -28.76 21.56 -11.05
CA VAL A 180 -28.13 20.23 -11.02
C VAL A 180 -26.81 20.32 -10.26
N GLY A 181 -26.65 19.55 -9.18
CA GLY A 181 -25.42 19.56 -8.39
C GLY A 181 -24.24 19.08 -9.21
N SER A 182 -23.39 20.01 -9.67
CA SER A 182 -22.17 19.77 -10.47
C SER A 182 -21.32 18.62 -9.94
N VAL A 183 -21.09 18.62 -8.63
CA VAL A 183 -20.29 17.62 -7.92
C VAL A 183 -20.90 16.22 -8.02
N ALA A 184 -22.24 16.10 -7.93
CA ALA A 184 -22.93 14.82 -8.06
C ALA A 184 -22.90 14.31 -9.51
N TRP A 185 -22.97 15.22 -10.49
CA TRP A 185 -22.82 14.89 -11.90
C TRP A 185 -21.41 14.36 -12.21
N LEU A 186 -20.36 15.05 -11.70
CA LEU A 186 -18.98 14.60 -11.82
C LEU A 186 -18.73 13.24 -11.14
N ALA A 187 -19.28 13.05 -9.93
CA ALA A 187 -19.17 11.79 -9.21
C ALA A 187 -19.83 10.62 -9.97
N GLU A 188 -20.98 10.85 -10.59
CA GLU A 188 -21.62 9.83 -11.45
C GLU A 188 -20.77 9.52 -12.68
N GLY A 189 -20.17 10.53 -13.31
CA GLY A 189 -19.23 10.33 -14.43
C GLY A 189 -18.06 9.41 -14.06
N ILE A 190 -17.43 9.65 -12.91
CA ILE A 190 -16.37 8.80 -12.36
C ILE A 190 -16.87 7.36 -12.10
N GLY A 191 -18.08 7.22 -11.54
CA GLY A 191 -18.71 5.92 -11.31
C GLY A 191 -19.06 5.16 -12.59
N ILE A 192 -19.37 5.86 -13.69
CA ILE A 192 -19.60 5.24 -15.01
C ILE A 192 -18.28 4.71 -15.56
N GLU A 193 -17.17 5.46 -15.49
CA GLU A 193 -15.85 4.98 -15.92
C GLU A 193 -15.43 3.71 -15.18
N ASP A 194 -15.65 3.64 -13.86
CA ASP A 194 -15.37 2.43 -13.09
C ASP A 194 -16.27 1.25 -13.51
N SER A 195 -17.50 1.53 -13.94
CA SER A 195 -18.41 0.52 -14.50
C SER A 195 -17.95 0.04 -15.88
N GLN A 196 -17.43 0.95 -16.72
CA GLN A 196 -16.81 0.60 -18.01
C GLN A 196 -15.60 -0.32 -17.80
N ASP A 197 -14.70 0.02 -16.89
CA ASP A 197 -13.51 -0.80 -16.61
C ASP A 197 -13.83 -2.17 -16.02
N GLN A 198 -14.85 -2.23 -15.15
CA GLN A 198 -15.35 -3.50 -14.63
C GLN A 198 -15.91 -4.37 -15.77
N LEU A 199 -16.69 -3.81 -16.69
CA LEU A 199 -17.24 -4.54 -17.83
C LEU A 199 -16.14 -5.02 -18.79
N ARG A 200 -15.16 -4.17 -19.12
CA ARG A 200 -13.97 -4.55 -19.91
C ARG A 200 -13.23 -5.72 -19.28
N SER A 201 -13.01 -5.65 -17.96
CA SER A 201 -12.31 -6.70 -17.21
C SER A 201 -13.07 -8.02 -17.21
N GLU A 202 -14.40 -7.98 -17.16
CA GLU A 202 -15.23 -9.18 -17.23
C GLU A 202 -15.23 -9.81 -18.62
N ILE A 203 -15.34 -8.99 -19.68
CA ILE A 203 -15.29 -9.45 -21.07
C ILE A 203 -13.95 -10.16 -21.35
N GLN A 204 -12.83 -9.58 -20.90
CA GLN A 204 -11.50 -10.18 -21.07
C GLN A 204 -11.32 -11.52 -20.32
N GLN A 205 -12.10 -11.78 -19.27
CA GLN A 205 -12.05 -13.03 -18.51
C GLN A 205 -12.96 -14.12 -19.07
N LEU A 206 -13.89 -13.78 -19.96
CA LEU A 206 -14.82 -14.73 -20.56
C LEU A 206 -14.14 -15.49 -21.72
N PRO A 207 -14.51 -16.77 -21.94
CA PRO A 207 -14.05 -17.51 -23.09
C PRO A 207 -14.57 -16.89 -24.39
N ASN A 208 -13.77 -16.96 -25.45
CA ASN A 208 -14.17 -16.61 -26.80
C ASN A 208 -14.18 -17.89 -27.67
N PRO A 209 -15.34 -18.34 -28.21
CA PRO A 209 -16.66 -17.70 -28.19
C PRO A 209 -17.38 -17.80 -26.83
N MET A 210 -18.21 -16.80 -26.54
CA MET A 210 -19.02 -16.75 -25.31
C MET A 210 -20.24 -17.68 -25.40
N SER A 211 -20.75 -18.13 -24.25
CA SER A 211 -22.05 -18.80 -24.20
C SER A 211 -23.18 -17.78 -24.37
N THR A 212 -24.30 -18.17 -24.99
CA THR A 212 -25.51 -17.33 -25.12
C THR A 212 -25.96 -16.74 -23.78
N ARG A 213 -25.84 -17.49 -22.68
CA ARG A 213 -26.18 -16.98 -21.33
C ARG A 213 -25.22 -15.88 -20.86
N GLN A 214 -23.95 -15.95 -21.25
CA GLN A 214 -22.95 -14.93 -20.95
C GLN A 214 -23.16 -13.70 -21.83
N GLU A 215 -23.46 -13.88 -23.12
CA GLU A 215 -23.78 -12.80 -24.06
C GLU A 215 -24.97 -11.97 -23.59
N VAL A 216 -26.07 -12.61 -23.19
CA VAL A 216 -27.24 -11.89 -22.64
C VAL A 216 -26.87 -11.07 -21.40
N LYS A 217 -26.01 -11.59 -20.51
CA LYS A 217 -25.58 -10.83 -19.33
C LYS A 217 -24.71 -9.63 -19.69
N ILE A 218 -23.82 -9.77 -20.68
CA ILE A 218 -22.98 -8.67 -21.15
C ILE A 218 -23.84 -7.64 -21.87
N SER A 219 -24.82 -8.04 -22.70
CA SER A 219 -25.72 -7.10 -23.38
C SER A 219 -26.60 -6.32 -22.40
N GLU A 220 -27.14 -6.97 -21.36
CA GLU A 220 -27.87 -6.28 -20.28
C GLU A 220 -27.00 -5.23 -19.57
N LYS A 221 -25.73 -5.56 -19.30
CA LYS A 221 -24.77 -4.62 -18.70
C LYS A 221 -24.44 -3.47 -19.64
N ARG A 222 -24.24 -3.74 -20.94
CA ARG A 222 -24.02 -2.71 -21.96
C ARG A 222 -25.21 -1.76 -22.08
N GLN A 223 -26.44 -2.29 -22.09
CA GLN A 223 -27.64 -1.46 -22.17
C GLN A 223 -27.80 -0.56 -20.94
N ARG A 224 -27.57 -1.10 -19.73
CA ARG A 224 -27.57 -0.30 -18.50
C ARG A 224 -26.52 0.80 -18.54
N LEU A 225 -25.33 0.48 -19.06
CA LEU A 225 -24.23 1.43 -19.17
C LEU A 225 -24.54 2.53 -20.20
N SER A 226 -25.08 2.18 -21.37
CA SER A 226 -25.55 3.14 -22.38
C SER A 226 -26.57 4.12 -21.79
N SER A 227 -27.58 3.60 -21.09
CA SER A 227 -28.62 4.44 -20.47
C SER A 227 -28.08 5.39 -19.39
N ARG A 228 -26.98 5.03 -18.71
CA ARG A 228 -26.30 5.92 -17.74
C ARG A 228 -25.48 6.97 -18.46
N ILE A 229 -24.80 6.62 -19.54
CA ILE A 229 -24.01 7.57 -20.34
C ILE A 229 -24.91 8.60 -21.02
N GLU A 230 -26.01 8.17 -21.62
CA GLU A 230 -27.01 9.07 -22.23
C GLU A 230 -27.56 10.08 -21.21
N LYS A 231 -27.89 9.63 -19.99
CA LYS A 231 -28.32 10.51 -18.89
C LYS A 231 -27.23 11.49 -18.48
N LEU A 232 -25.98 11.02 -18.39
CA LEU A 232 -24.86 11.89 -18.05
C LEU A 232 -24.66 12.97 -19.11
N HIS A 233 -24.70 12.61 -20.40
CA HIS A 233 -24.56 13.56 -21.51
C HIS A 233 -25.72 14.55 -21.56
N SER A 234 -26.96 14.11 -21.36
CA SER A 234 -28.13 14.99 -21.31
C SER A 234 -28.04 16.01 -20.16
N ASN A 235 -27.58 15.58 -18.98
CA ASN A 235 -27.32 16.48 -17.85
C ASN A 235 -26.10 17.39 -18.12
N GLY A 236 -25.09 16.88 -18.83
CA GLY A 236 -23.88 17.61 -19.23
C GLY A 236 -24.19 18.79 -20.15
N GLN A 237 -25.10 18.60 -21.11
CA GLN A 237 -25.55 19.66 -22.01
C GLN A 237 -26.13 20.88 -21.27
N ALA A 238 -26.73 20.70 -20.09
CA ALA A 238 -27.24 21.81 -19.30
C ALA A 238 -26.12 22.75 -18.82
N PHE A 239 -24.88 22.27 -18.67
CA PHE A 239 -23.73 23.10 -18.32
C PHE A 239 -23.12 23.84 -19.53
N CYS A 240 -23.34 23.35 -20.76
CA CYS A 240 -22.82 23.97 -21.98
C CYS A 240 -23.76 25.02 -22.59
N LYS A 241 -25.06 24.96 -22.29
CA LYS A 241 -26.10 25.81 -22.92
C LYS A 241 -26.02 27.30 -22.62
N GLU A 242 -25.17 27.75 -21.69
CA GLU A 242 -24.91 29.19 -21.49
C GLU A 242 -23.98 29.81 -22.56
N HIS A 243 -23.42 29.01 -23.48
CA HIS A 243 -22.51 29.48 -24.54
C HIS A 243 -22.98 29.13 -25.97
N GLU A 244 -24.29 29.11 -26.23
CA GLU A 244 -24.89 28.88 -27.57
C GLU A 244 -24.71 30.07 -28.54
N ASP A 245 -23.46 30.46 -28.86
CA ASP A 245 -23.18 31.36 -30.00
C ASP A 245 -21.92 30.94 -30.80
N ARG A 246 -21.50 29.66 -30.74
CA ARG A 246 -20.57 29.09 -31.73
C ARG A 246 -20.97 27.68 -32.12
N GLU A 247 -21.52 27.60 -33.33
CA GLU A 247 -21.69 26.38 -34.12
C GLU A 247 -20.42 25.51 -34.04
N PHE A 248 -20.54 24.34 -33.42
CA PHE A 248 -19.48 23.32 -33.36
C PHE A 248 -19.76 22.14 -34.30
N TRP A 249 -20.76 22.26 -35.18
CA TRP A 249 -21.04 21.29 -36.22
C TRP A 249 -21.53 22.02 -37.46
N ASP A 250 -20.61 22.63 -38.19
CA ASP A 250 -20.72 22.83 -39.65
C ASP A 250 -19.32 23.14 -40.19
N ASP A 251 -18.75 22.16 -40.89
CA ASP A 251 -17.97 22.46 -42.10
C ASP A 251 -18.34 21.36 -43.08
N ASP A 252 -19.36 21.67 -43.88
CA ASP A 252 -19.76 20.97 -45.09
C ASP A 252 -18.55 20.87 -46.03
N ASP A 253 -18.08 19.65 -46.29
CA ASP A 253 -17.51 19.31 -47.59
C ASP A 253 -18.59 18.48 -48.31
N GLU A 254 -19.47 19.16 -49.04
CA GLU A 254 -20.43 18.55 -49.99
C GLU A 254 -19.66 17.83 -51.10
N GLY A 255 -19.17 16.64 -50.78
CA GLY A 255 -18.67 15.66 -51.73
C GLY A 255 -19.70 14.54 -51.89
N ASP A 256 -20.39 14.54 -53.03
CA ASP A 256 -21.29 13.50 -53.51
C ASP A 256 -20.67 12.09 -53.35
N TRP A 257 -20.93 11.45 -52.22
CA TRP A 257 -20.59 10.07 -51.91
C TRP A 257 -21.88 9.32 -51.61
N GLU A 258 -22.32 8.50 -52.56
CA GLU A 258 -23.33 7.47 -52.32
C GLU A 258 -22.86 6.61 -51.13
N ALA A 259 -23.51 6.79 -49.99
CA ALA A 259 -23.24 6.02 -48.79
C ALA A 259 -23.54 4.53 -49.07
N PRO A 260 -22.56 3.63 -48.95
CA PRO A 260 -22.90 2.22 -48.74
C PRO A 260 -23.61 2.14 -47.39
N GLU A 261 -24.82 1.57 -47.38
CA GLU A 261 -25.53 1.17 -46.17
C GLU A 261 -24.75 0.03 -45.47
N GLU A 262 -23.60 0.35 -44.88
CA GLU A 262 -22.99 -0.48 -43.84
C GLU A 262 -23.50 0.04 -42.49
N GLU A 263 -24.27 -0.79 -41.79
CA GLU A 263 -24.58 -0.60 -40.37
C GLU A 263 -23.26 -0.35 -39.63
N VAL A 264 -22.98 0.90 -39.28
CA VAL A 264 -21.90 1.23 -38.34
C VAL A 264 -22.30 0.59 -37.02
N GLU A 265 -21.76 -0.60 -36.72
CA GLU A 265 -21.84 -1.21 -35.39
C GLU A 265 -21.37 -0.14 -34.39
N GLY A 266 -22.33 0.47 -33.68
CA GLY A 266 -22.05 1.53 -32.73
C GLY A 266 -20.96 1.09 -31.74
N LEU A 267 -20.02 2.01 -31.45
CA LEU A 267 -18.92 1.73 -30.54
C LEU A 267 -19.47 1.13 -29.24
N ALA A 268 -18.94 -0.03 -28.83
CA ALA A 268 -19.45 -0.73 -27.65
C ALA A 268 -19.45 0.21 -26.42
N SER A 269 -20.52 0.18 -25.61
CA SER A 269 -20.74 1.13 -24.50
C SER A 269 -19.58 1.21 -23.49
N GLU A 270 -18.80 0.14 -23.35
CA GLU A 270 -17.61 0.09 -22.50
C GLU A 270 -16.39 0.80 -23.11
N LEU A 271 -16.38 1.08 -24.41
CA LEU A 271 -15.33 1.81 -25.13
C LEU A 271 -15.72 3.27 -25.43
N MET A 272 -17.00 3.62 -25.27
CA MET A 272 -17.50 4.96 -25.52
C MET A 272 -16.83 5.98 -24.60
N SER A 273 -16.28 7.05 -25.19
CA SER A 273 -15.73 8.17 -24.43
C SER A 273 -16.86 8.96 -23.78
N ILE A 274 -16.66 9.37 -22.53
CA ILE A 274 -17.67 10.09 -21.76
C ILE A 274 -17.29 11.56 -21.70
N TRP A 275 -18.28 12.44 -21.89
CA TRP A 275 -18.12 13.87 -21.72
C TRP A 275 -17.88 14.19 -20.25
N MET A 276 -16.62 14.51 -19.94
CA MET A 276 -16.11 14.92 -18.64
C MET A 276 -15.13 16.07 -18.86
N PRO A 277 -14.96 17.01 -17.91
CA PRO A 277 -14.02 18.11 -18.09
C PRO A 277 -12.60 17.63 -18.44
N SER A 278 -12.13 16.54 -17.83
CA SER A 278 -10.84 15.89 -18.13
C SER A 278 -10.71 15.24 -19.51
N SER A 279 -11.83 14.96 -20.19
CA SER A 279 -11.85 14.45 -21.58
C SER A 279 -11.71 15.57 -22.61
N ILE A 280 -12.13 16.80 -22.27
CA ILE A 280 -12.11 17.97 -23.15
C ILE A 280 -10.76 18.69 -23.04
N GLY A 281 -10.24 18.80 -21.81
CA GLY A 281 -8.95 19.44 -21.52
C GLY A 281 -9.09 20.86 -20.97
N ALA A 282 -8.09 21.29 -20.21
CA ALA A 282 -8.12 22.54 -19.45
C ALA A 282 -8.20 23.81 -20.33
N ALA A 283 -7.57 23.81 -21.51
CA ALA A 283 -7.53 24.97 -22.41
C ALA A 283 -8.93 25.32 -22.95
N THR A 284 -9.63 24.35 -23.53
CA THR A 284 -10.96 24.55 -24.11
C THR A 284 -12.00 24.92 -23.04
N LEU A 285 -11.90 24.35 -21.84
CA LEU A 285 -12.81 24.68 -20.72
C LEU A 285 -12.59 26.08 -20.15
N THR A 286 -11.34 26.57 -20.21
CA THR A 286 -10.98 27.93 -19.84
C THR A 286 -11.63 28.93 -20.80
N GLU A 287 -11.64 28.64 -22.10
CA GLU A 287 -12.31 29.45 -23.11
C GLU A 287 -13.84 29.47 -22.92
N LEU A 288 -14.42 28.38 -22.41
CA LEU A 288 -15.84 28.23 -22.09
C LEU A 288 -16.23 28.76 -20.71
N GLY A 289 -15.31 29.36 -19.94
CA GLY A 289 -15.60 29.90 -18.61
C GLY A 289 -15.91 28.87 -17.52
N LEU A 290 -15.74 27.56 -17.78
CA LEU A 290 -16.11 26.46 -16.89
C LEU A 290 -14.99 26.08 -15.89
N HIS A 291 -14.27 27.09 -15.39
CA HIS A 291 -13.11 26.90 -14.51
C HIS A 291 -13.43 26.23 -13.17
N ASP A 292 -14.63 26.48 -12.63
CA ASP A 292 -15.00 25.94 -11.32
C ASP A 292 -15.32 24.44 -11.39
N LEU A 293 -15.91 23.96 -12.50
CA LEU A 293 -16.09 22.53 -12.76
C LEU A 293 -14.76 21.78 -12.86
N LEU A 294 -13.75 22.41 -13.48
CA LEU A 294 -12.40 21.85 -13.57
C LEU A 294 -11.77 21.66 -12.18
N LYS A 295 -11.92 22.67 -11.30
CA LYS A 295 -11.41 22.59 -9.91
C LYS A 295 -12.15 21.51 -9.10
N GLU A 296 -13.46 21.41 -9.28
CA GLU A 296 -14.29 20.39 -8.61
C GLU A 296 -13.91 18.97 -9.08
N GLU A 297 -13.76 18.74 -10.39
CA GLU A 297 -13.31 17.43 -10.89
C GLU A 297 -11.91 17.09 -10.37
N ARG A 298 -10.99 18.06 -10.39
CA ARG A 298 -9.63 17.86 -9.91
C ARG A 298 -9.59 17.36 -8.46
N GLU A 299 -10.37 17.97 -7.56
CA GLU A 299 -10.42 17.56 -6.15
C GLU A 299 -11.02 16.16 -5.98
N LEU A 300 -12.07 15.83 -6.75
CA LEU A 300 -12.63 14.48 -6.77
C LEU A 300 -11.64 13.43 -7.29
N ARG A 301 -10.87 13.75 -8.34
CA ARG A 301 -9.84 12.84 -8.90
C ARG A 301 -8.68 12.63 -7.95
N ILE A 302 -8.27 13.67 -7.20
CA ILE A 302 -7.28 13.55 -6.12
C ILE A 302 -7.78 12.57 -5.05
N GLY A 303 -9.03 12.71 -4.60
CA GLY A 303 -9.65 11.79 -3.66
C GLY A 303 -9.72 10.36 -4.19
N GLN A 304 -10.11 10.18 -5.46
CA GLN A 304 -10.12 8.88 -6.14
C GLN A 304 -8.72 8.24 -6.17
N ALA A 305 -7.68 9.03 -6.48
CA ALA A 305 -6.31 8.55 -6.51
C ALA A 305 -5.83 8.10 -5.13
N ASN A 306 -6.11 8.87 -4.07
CA ASN A 306 -5.76 8.52 -2.69
C ASN A 306 -6.45 7.22 -2.24
N ASP A 307 -7.75 7.07 -2.51
CA ASP A 307 -8.51 5.86 -2.20
C ASP A 307 -7.94 4.63 -2.93
N CYS A 308 -7.57 4.79 -4.20
CA CYS A 308 -6.95 3.72 -4.97
C CYS A 308 -5.60 3.32 -4.39
N LEU A 309 -4.78 4.27 -3.94
CA LEU A 309 -3.49 3.99 -3.32
C LEU A 309 -3.66 3.29 -1.96
N ASP A 310 -4.61 3.69 -1.12
CA ASP A 310 -4.87 3.02 0.17
C ASP A 310 -5.37 1.58 -0.02
N GLN A 311 -6.30 1.39 -0.96
CA GLN A 311 -6.81 0.06 -1.31
C GLN A 311 -5.71 -0.81 -1.94
N LEU A 312 -4.85 -0.24 -2.78
CA LEU A 312 -3.69 -0.92 -3.34
C LEU A 312 -2.72 -1.39 -2.25
N ARG A 313 -2.39 -0.54 -1.28
CA ARG A 313 -1.56 -0.90 -0.12
C ARG A 313 -2.19 -2.03 0.68
N THR A 314 -3.50 -1.96 0.92
CA THR A 314 -4.27 -3.00 1.62
C THR A 314 -4.20 -4.33 0.88
N ASP A 315 -4.43 -4.33 -0.43
CA ASP A 315 -4.40 -5.55 -1.23
C ASP A 315 -3.01 -6.13 -1.40
N LEU A 316 -1.97 -5.31 -1.51
CA LEU A 316 -0.58 -5.77 -1.47
C LEU A 316 -0.23 -6.42 -0.12
N GLY A 317 -0.71 -5.83 0.98
CA GLY A 317 -0.61 -6.42 2.32
C GLY A 317 -1.31 -7.77 2.41
N ASN A 318 -2.55 -7.86 1.91
CA ASN A 318 -3.32 -9.12 1.85
C ASN A 318 -2.62 -10.17 0.98
N LYS A 319 -2.09 -9.77 -0.17
CA LYS A 319 -1.31 -10.64 -1.07
C LYS A 319 -0.12 -11.22 -0.31
N ALA A 320 0.62 -10.39 0.41
CA ALA A 320 1.78 -10.79 1.19
C ALA A 320 1.43 -11.80 2.30
N MET A 321 0.35 -11.55 3.03
CA MET A 321 -0.15 -12.48 4.06
C MET A 321 -0.60 -13.81 3.49
N LEU A 322 -1.30 -13.81 2.34
CA LEU A 322 -1.68 -15.04 1.66
C LEU A 322 -0.42 -15.82 1.26
N TYR A 323 0.57 -15.20 0.62
CA TYR A 323 1.82 -15.89 0.31
C TYR A 323 2.45 -16.54 1.55
N ARG A 324 2.50 -15.83 2.67
CA ARG A 324 3.04 -16.34 3.95
C ARG A 324 2.30 -17.55 4.50
N GLN A 325 0.97 -17.48 4.58
CA GLN A 325 0.14 -18.60 5.06
C GLN A 325 0.32 -19.84 4.17
N ASN A 326 0.44 -19.62 2.86
CA ASN A 326 0.50 -20.67 1.86
C ASN A 326 1.87 -21.37 1.79
N PHE A 327 2.99 -20.67 2.04
CA PHE A 327 4.31 -21.31 2.18
C PHE A 327 4.36 -22.29 3.36
N ARG A 328 3.52 -22.10 4.38
CA ARG A 328 3.52 -22.91 5.62
C ARG A 328 2.51 -24.06 5.62
N ALA A 329 1.42 -23.96 4.85
CA ALA A 329 0.25 -24.84 5.00
C ALA A 329 -0.04 -25.80 3.84
N ALA A 330 0.58 -25.63 2.67
CA ALA A 330 0.21 -26.40 1.47
C ALA A 330 0.76 -27.84 1.49
N ASN A 331 0.16 -28.71 2.32
CA ASN A 331 0.47 -30.14 2.39
C ASN A 331 -0.34 -30.97 1.39
N SER A 332 -1.31 -30.37 0.68
CA SER A 332 -2.15 -31.05 -0.31
C SER A 332 -2.33 -30.26 -1.62
N THR A 333 -2.52 -30.98 -2.72
CA THR A 333 -2.74 -30.42 -4.06
C THR A 333 -4.01 -29.54 -4.14
N ARG A 334 -5.04 -29.89 -3.36
CA ARG A 334 -6.33 -29.18 -3.29
C ARG A 334 -6.24 -27.88 -2.50
N GLU A 335 -5.47 -27.85 -1.42
CA GLU A 335 -5.20 -26.60 -0.70
C GLU A 335 -4.37 -25.67 -1.57
N GLY A 336 -3.36 -26.19 -2.27
CA GLY A 336 -2.57 -25.42 -3.23
C GLY A 336 -3.38 -24.76 -4.35
N THR A 337 -4.42 -25.41 -4.89
CA THR A 337 -5.28 -24.81 -5.94
C THR A 337 -6.23 -23.75 -5.39
N ARG A 338 -6.82 -23.95 -4.21
CA ARG A 338 -7.67 -22.94 -3.55
C ARG A 338 -6.88 -21.68 -3.22
N THR A 339 -5.71 -21.86 -2.63
CA THR A 339 -4.72 -20.82 -2.36
C THR A 339 -4.36 -20.01 -3.60
N LYS A 340 -4.03 -20.68 -4.71
CA LYS A 340 -3.74 -19.99 -5.98
C LYS A 340 -4.92 -19.15 -6.46
N LYS A 341 -6.14 -19.66 -6.31
CA LYS A 341 -7.37 -18.93 -6.67
C LYS A 341 -7.56 -17.68 -5.79
N GLU A 342 -7.29 -17.75 -4.50
CA GLU A 342 -7.35 -16.57 -3.61
C GLU A 342 -6.28 -15.54 -3.98
N ILE A 343 -5.04 -15.96 -4.26
CA ILE A 343 -3.99 -15.04 -4.74
C ILE A 343 -4.39 -14.38 -6.05
N GLN A 344 -4.95 -15.15 -7.01
CA GLN A 344 -5.45 -14.61 -8.28
C GLN A 344 -6.54 -13.55 -8.07
N LYS A 345 -7.45 -13.76 -7.11
CA LYS A 345 -8.46 -12.75 -6.75
C LYS A 345 -7.81 -11.46 -6.25
N VAL A 346 -6.81 -11.56 -5.36
CA VAL A 346 -6.11 -10.37 -4.86
C VAL A 346 -5.37 -9.66 -5.99
N VAL A 347 -4.68 -10.39 -6.87
CA VAL A 347 -4.02 -9.81 -8.05
C VAL A 347 -5.02 -9.11 -8.97
N ALA A 348 -6.21 -9.67 -9.17
CA ALA A 348 -7.26 -9.02 -9.96
C ALA A 348 -7.73 -7.69 -9.33
N ARG A 349 -7.83 -7.61 -7.99
CA ARG A 349 -8.15 -6.37 -7.28
C ARG A 349 -7.00 -5.34 -7.36
N VAL A 350 -5.76 -5.77 -7.18
CA VAL A 350 -4.56 -4.92 -7.39
C VAL A 350 -4.60 -4.29 -8.79
N ASN A 351 -4.80 -5.09 -9.83
CA ASN A 351 -4.87 -4.58 -11.21
C ASN A 351 -6.08 -3.66 -11.45
N LYS A 352 -7.17 -3.83 -10.70
CA LYS A 352 -8.31 -2.91 -10.74
C LYS A 352 -7.93 -1.54 -10.15
N HIS A 353 -7.33 -1.51 -8.97
CA HIS A 353 -6.91 -0.26 -8.32
C HIS A 353 -5.82 0.47 -9.11
N VAL A 354 -4.88 -0.25 -9.73
CA VAL A 354 -3.86 0.35 -10.62
C VAL A 354 -4.50 1.03 -11.83
N ARG A 355 -5.48 0.38 -12.49
CA ARG A 355 -6.19 0.99 -13.64
C ARG A 355 -6.96 2.25 -13.25
N SER A 356 -7.72 2.18 -12.15
CA SER A 356 -8.48 3.33 -11.65
C SER A 356 -7.55 4.48 -11.24
N TYR A 357 -6.43 4.18 -10.58
CA TYR A 357 -5.39 5.16 -10.25
C TYR A 357 -4.76 5.79 -11.51
N GLN A 358 -4.37 4.99 -12.50
CA GLN A 358 -3.77 5.50 -13.74
C GLN A 358 -4.74 6.42 -14.50
N ARG A 359 -6.04 6.08 -14.51
CA ARG A 359 -7.08 6.93 -15.10
C ARG A 359 -7.24 8.25 -14.35
N ALA A 360 -7.33 8.19 -13.02
CA ALA A 360 -7.42 9.38 -12.17
C ALA A 360 -6.18 10.27 -12.34
N ARG A 361 -4.98 9.69 -12.41
CA ARG A 361 -3.72 10.39 -12.69
C ARG A 361 -3.74 11.08 -14.06
N GLN A 362 -4.16 10.38 -15.12
CA GLN A 362 -4.27 10.97 -16.45
C GLN A 362 -5.26 12.15 -16.47
N ALA A 363 -6.40 12.01 -15.77
CA ALA A 363 -7.36 13.10 -15.62
C ALA A 363 -6.75 14.30 -14.88
N ILE A 364 -6.05 14.08 -13.76
CA ILE A 364 -5.36 15.14 -13.00
C ILE A 364 -4.34 15.87 -13.89
N LEU A 365 -3.53 15.15 -14.66
CA LEU A 365 -2.52 15.75 -15.54
C LEU A 365 -3.12 16.56 -16.70
N ARG A 366 -4.30 16.17 -17.21
CA ARG A 366 -5.01 16.93 -18.25
C ARG A 366 -5.71 18.18 -17.70
N LEU A 367 -6.17 18.12 -16.45
CA LEU A 367 -6.83 19.24 -15.78
C LEU A 367 -5.82 20.28 -15.28
N ASP A 368 -4.61 19.86 -14.93
CA ASP A 368 -3.58 20.75 -14.38
C ASP A 368 -2.16 20.38 -14.86
N PRO A 369 -1.76 20.84 -16.06
CA PRO A 369 -0.45 20.55 -16.64
C PRO A 369 0.71 21.28 -15.95
N GLU A 370 0.42 22.39 -15.25
CA GLU A 370 1.44 23.27 -14.64
C GLU A 370 1.72 22.93 -13.18
N ALA A 371 0.78 22.31 -12.46
CA ALA A 371 1.03 21.94 -11.08
C ALA A 371 2.04 20.79 -10.97
N ASN A 372 2.86 20.88 -9.93
CA ASN A 372 3.87 19.91 -9.52
C ASN A 372 3.28 18.56 -9.03
N MET A 373 2.09 18.19 -9.51
CA MET A 373 1.33 17.00 -9.19
C MET A 373 1.91 15.74 -9.84
N ALA A 374 2.72 15.89 -10.88
CA ALA A 374 3.46 14.78 -11.50
C ALA A 374 4.55 14.20 -10.57
N GLU A 375 5.15 15.03 -9.71
CA GLU A 375 6.13 14.59 -8.70
C GLU A 375 5.44 13.81 -7.56
N LYS A 376 4.26 14.28 -7.15
CA LYS A 376 3.43 13.64 -6.12
C LYS A 376 2.82 12.34 -6.63
N TYR A 377 2.03 12.37 -7.70
CA TYR A 377 1.35 11.19 -8.25
C TYR A 377 2.18 10.57 -9.38
N GLN A 378 3.09 9.67 -9.01
CA GLN A 378 3.97 8.99 -9.98
C GLN A 378 3.24 7.84 -10.69
N GLU A 379 3.81 7.37 -11.79
CA GLU A 379 3.31 6.17 -12.47
C GLU A 379 3.59 4.91 -11.62
N ILE A 380 2.65 3.97 -11.61
CA ILE A 380 2.84 2.68 -10.94
C ILE A 380 3.44 1.70 -11.95
N LEU A 381 4.66 1.26 -11.70
CA LEU A 381 5.34 0.27 -12.52
C LEU A 381 5.07 -1.15 -12.01
N PRO A 382 5.21 -2.19 -12.86
CA PRO A 382 5.10 -3.58 -12.41
C PRO A 382 6.06 -3.94 -11.27
N GLU A 383 7.21 -3.27 -11.21
CA GLU A 383 8.22 -3.42 -10.16
C GLU A 383 7.69 -2.99 -8.78
N ASP A 384 6.84 -1.96 -8.74
CA ASP A 384 6.23 -1.44 -7.52
C ASP A 384 5.15 -2.38 -6.93
N LEU A 385 4.62 -3.29 -7.75
CA LEU A 385 3.56 -4.25 -7.39
C LEU A 385 4.12 -5.58 -6.88
N VAL A 386 5.45 -5.70 -6.83
CA VAL A 386 6.13 -6.87 -6.30
C VAL A 386 6.01 -6.84 -4.78
N VAL A 387 5.34 -7.86 -4.23
CA VAL A 387 5.33 -8.07 -2.78
C VAL A 387 6.76 -8.30 -2.34
N SER A 388 7.25 -7.50 -1.38
CA SER A 388 8.59 -7.68 -0.86
C SER A 388 8.79 -9.13 -0.44
N LYS A 389 9.87 -9.73 -0.96
CA LYS A 389 10.27 -11.09 -0.62
C LYS A 389 10.56 -11.25 0.88
N GLU A 390 10.70 -10.14 1.60
CA GLU A 390 10.82 -10.07 3.06
C GLU A 390 9.58 -10.59 3.80
N VAL A 391 8.38 -10.39 3.24
CA VAL A 391 7.13 -10.89 3.84
C VAL A 391 6.89 -12.36 3.51
N THR A 392 7.44 -12.85 2.40
CA THR A 392 7.24 -14.23 1.93
C THR A 392 8.30 -15.21 2.43
N GLU A 393 9.52 -14.75 2.75
CA GLU A 393 10.65 -15.58 3.18
C GLU A 393 11.31 -15.03 4.47
N GLU A 394 10.87 -15.53 5.63
CA GLU A 394 11.33 -15.08 6.96
C GLU A 394 12.84 -15.27 7.21
N ASN A 395 13.50 -16.15 6.46
CA ASN A 395 14.92 -16.50 6.62
C ASN A 395 15.82 -16.02 5.48
N ARG A 396 15.37 -15.08 4.64
CA ARG A 396 16.19 -14.58 3.53
C ARG A 396 17.33 -13.68 4.04
N PHE A 397 18.57 -13.98 3.65
CA PHE A 397 19.69 -13.05 3.84
C PHE A 397 19.49 -11.81 2.95
N GLY A 398 19.61 -10.61 3.53
CA GLY A 398 19.47 -9.33 2.79
C GLY A 398 18.12 -8.63 2.91
N GLN A 399 17.41 -8.78 4.03
CA GLN A 399 16.16 -8.06 4.35
C GLN A 399 16.32 -6.52 4.43
N GLY A 400 17.54 -6.01 4.34
CA GLY A 400 17.85 -4.59 4.43
C GLY A 400 17.92 -3.87 3.09
N THR A 401 17.63 -4.53 1.95
CA THR A 401 17.99 -4.01 0.62
C THR A 401 16.80 -3.73 -0.29
N SER A 402 15.55 -3.99 0.15
CA SER A 402 14.39 -3.72 -0.71
C SER A 402 13.99 -2.23 -0.63
N LYS A 403 13.91 -1.60 -1.80
CA LYS A 403 13.33 -0.27 -1.95
C LYS A 403 11.81 -0.40 -1.94
N LEU A 404 11.14 0.39 -1.10
CA LEU A 404 9.69 0.48 -1.12
C LEU A 404 9.23 1.27 -2.34
N ALA A 405 8.09 0.87 -2.91
CA ALA A 405 7.44 1.66 -3.94
C ALA A 405 7.09 3.07 -3.42
N TRP A 406 7.16 4.07 -4.30
CA TRP A 406 6.98 5.48 -3.97
C TRP A 406 5.65 5.76 -3.22
N PHE A 407 4.58 5.03 -3.55
CA PHE A 407 3.27 5.25 -2.95
C PHE A 407 3.18 4.81 -1.48
N TRP A 408 4.18 4.12 -0.92
CA TRP A 408 4.27 3.89 0.53
C TRP A 408 4.77 5.11 1.31
N VAL A 409 5.24 6.15 0.61
CA VAL A 409 5.88 7.35 1.20
C VAL A 409 4.96 8.59 1.17
N MET A 410 3.81 8.51 0.49
CA MET A 410 2.97 9.66 0.07
C MET A 410 2.09 10.35 1.13
N ASP A 411 1.66 9.67 2.21
CA ASP A 411 0.62 10.17 3.12
C ASP A 411 1.17 10.95 4.34
N GLY A 412 1.59 12.19 4.14
CA GLY A 412 2.04 13.06 5.24
C GLY A 412 1.17 14.29 5.54
N GLY A 413 -0.03 14.47 4.97
CA GLY A 413 -0.78 15.74 5.10
C GLY A 413 -1.84 15.76 6.22
N LYS A 414 -1.66 16.67 7.22
CA LYS A 414 -2.57 17.20 8.30
C LYS A 414 -4.09 16.94 8.08
N SER A 415 -4.99 16.61 9.02
CA SER A 415 -5.22 17.02 10.42
C SER A 415 -6.22 16.11 11.21
N GLN A 416 -6.02 15.99 12.54
CA GLN A 416 -6.96 15.70 13.66
C GLN A 416 -8.05 14.59 13.55
N LEU A 417 -7.80 13.50 14.32
CA LEU A 417 -8.71 12.64 15.11
C LEU A 417 -9.87 11.89 14.40
N ASN A 418 -9.75 10.56 14.32
CA ASN A 418 -10.52 9.64 15.18
C ASN A 418 -10.07 8.18 15.00
N VAL A 419 -9.80 7.53 16.13
CA VAL A 419 -9.44 6.12 16.24
C VAL A 419 -10.71 5.31 16.10
N GLU A 420 -10.86 4.56 15.00
CA GLU A 420 -11.60 3.29 14.92
C GLU A 420 -11.67 2.82 13.44
N ALA A 421 -10.70 2.02 12.99
CA ALA A 421 -10.92 0.90 12.05
C ALA A 421 -9.60 0.31 11.54
N GLY A 422 -9.43 -1.01 11.72
CA GLY A 422 -8.69 -1.83 10.76
C GLY A 422 -7.33 -2.39 11.17
N GLY A 423 -7.26 -3.13 12.28
CA GLY A 423 -6.05 -3.82 12.77
C GLY A 423 -5.47 -4.95 11.90
N MET A 424 -5.79 -5.02 10.61
CA MET A 424 -5.21 -6.02 9.67
C MET A 424 -4.10 -5.45 8.78
N MET A 425 -4.00 -4.13 8.62
CA MET A 425 -3.03 -3.49 7.71
C MET A 425 -1.67 -3.19 8.37
N GLU A 426 -1.60 -3.29 9.69
CA GLU A 426 -0.48 -2.81 10.52
C GLU A 426 0.66 -3.83 10.61
N GLU A 427 0.35 -5.12 10.48
CA GLU A 427 1.35 -6.20 10.45
C GLU A 427 2.28 -6.10 9.24
N CYS A 428 1.78 -5.68 8.07
CA CYS A 428 2.60 -5.56 6.85
C CYS A 428 3.47 -4.30 6.84
N LYS A 429 2.99 -3.16 7.36
CA LYS A 429 3.77 -1.92 7.45
C LYS A 429 5.00 -2.07 8.34
N CYS A 430 4.89 -2.87 9.41
CA CYS A 430 5.96 -3.09 10.38
C CYS A 430 7.05 -4.07 9.91
N ILE A 431 6.76 -4.94 8.93
CA ILE A 431 7.68 -5.96 8.40
C ILE A 431 8.59 -5.40 7.29
N LEU A 432 8.18 -4.30 6.66
CA LEU A 432 8.70 -3.80 5.38
C LEU A 432 9.82 -2.75 5.47
N ILE A 433 10.28 -2.38 6.67
CA ILE A 433 11.15 -1.21 6.82
C ILE A 433 12.44 -1.57 7.58
N PRO A 434 13.62 -1.41 6.95
CA PRO A 434 14.91 -1.42 7.63
C PRO A 434 15.05 -0.26 8.62
N TYR A 435 15.85 -0.44 9.67
CA TYR A 435 16.04 0.50 10.79
C TYR A 435 16.28 1.97 10.38
N ILE A 436 17.01 2.20 9.28
CA ILE A 436 17.36 3.54 8.78
C ILE A 436 16.22 4.14 7.95
N LEU A 437 15.55 3.33 7.11
CA LEU A 437 14.33 3.74 6.41
C LEU A 437 13.20 4.02 7.41
N LEU A 438 13.14 3.36 8.57
CA LEU A 438 12.20 3.72 9.65
C LEU A 438 12.55 5.09 10.21
N LYS A 439 13.77 5.31 10.72
CA LYS A 439 14.12 6.60 11.33
C LYS A 439 13.85 7.79 10.39
N VAL A 440 13.97 7.59 9.08
CA VAL A 440 13.82 8.64 8.07
C VAL A 440 12.41 8.73 7.46
N TRP A 441 11.72 7.61 7.23
CA TRP A 441 10.31 7.60 6.79
C TRP A 441 9.37 8.18 7.86
N TYR A 442 9.65 7.90 9.13
CA TYR A 442 8.94 8.55 10.25
C TYR A 442 9.27 10.05 10.33
N SER A 443 10.50 10.46 9.98
CA SER A 443 10.92 11.87 9.89
C SER A 443 10.14 12.65 8.83
N LEU A 444 10.00 12.11 7.62
CA LEU A 444 9.18 12.68 6.53
C LEU A 444 7.73 12.95 6.95
N GLN A 445 7.12 12.05 7.73
CA GLN A 445 5.70 12.18 8.06
C GLN A 445 5.41 13.16 9.21
N ASN A 446 6.22 13.24 10.29
CA ASN A 446 5.98 14.29 11.29
C ASN A 446 6.37 15.69 10.78
N GLN A 447 7.26 15.80 9.79
CA GLN A 447 7.65 17.10 9.22
C GLN A 447 6.52 17.79 8.45
N LEU A 448 5.69 17.04 7.72
CA LEU A 448 4.52 17.63 7.04
C LEU A 448 3.41 18.01 8.04
N ALA A 449 3.36 17.38 9.22
CA ALA A 449 2.47 17.79 10.31
C ALA A 449 2.92 19.09 11.00
N GLN A 450 4.21 19.43 11.01
CA GLN A 450 4.76 20.59 11.73
C GLN A 450 5.07 21.81 10.84
N SER A 451 5.15 21.67 9.51
CA SER A 451 5.59 22.75 8.60
C SER A 451 4.56 23.81 8.20
N GLN A 452 3.40 23.88 8.87
CA GLN A 452 2.54 25.09 8.82
C GLN A 452 1.91 25.33 10.19
N GLY A 453 2.77 25.39 11.22
CA GLY A 453 2.47 26.10 12.45
C GLY A 453 3.01 27.51 12.32
#